data_AF-A0A371QWG4-F1
#
_entry.id   AF-A0A371QWG4-F1
#
_cell.length_a   1.000
_cell.length_b   1.000
_cell.length_c   1.000
_cell.angle_alpha   90.00
_cell.angle_beta   90.00
_cell.angle_gamma   90.00
#
_symmetry.space_group_name_H-M   'P 1'
#
loop_
_entity.id
_entity.type
_entity.pdbx_description
1 polymer ?
#
loop_
_entity_poly.entity_id
_entity_poly.type
_entity_poly.pdbx_seq_one_letter_code
_entity_poly.pdbx_strand_id
1 'polypeptide(L)'
;MEYCTRRPDLCDPYGVARESARNPPPAGTQEGPPPLGTQAEPPAPIPPPLPVPELPPGPPRPQEAGGVVVRYRRLLIPTYWQVASDAVARLGDVVVVFPDKWLLLRRVRRPHSWSDPDEGFFVSGHLNRQVCAYSFLPRGALEYVVNLAKSGAVIAAMCDIRARAKPPRRLELQWLWRSEGYLVNLSPARVAVLQPAAGGRRYFVADLAKKGCPAYSHWVNQVLQALGVLARLVC
;
A
#
# COMPACT_ATOMS: atom_id res chain seq x y z
N MET A 1 -32.35 -35.06 -0.68
CA MET A 1 -33.00 -33.88 -0.09
C MET A 1 -32.07 -33.07 0.84
N GLU A 2 -30.75 -33.18 0.75
CA GLU A 2 -29.81 -32.39 1.62
C GLU A 2 -29.23 -31.14 0.95
N TYR A 3 -29.56 -30.86 -0.32
CA TYR A 3 -28.96 -29.76 -1.07
C TYR A 3 -29.65 -28.40 -0.83
N CYS A 4 -30.96 -28.38 -0.51
CA CYS A 4 -31.70 -27.14 -0.28
C CYS A 4 -31.52 -26.55 1.13
N THR A 5 -30.87 -27.26 2.06
CA THR A 5 -30.62 -26.75 3.41
C THR A 5 -29.45 -25.77 3.48
N ARG A 6 -28.54 -25.79 2.48
CA ARG A 6 -27.34 -24.93 2.47
C ARG A 6 -27.46 -23.67 1.62
N ARG A 7 -28.40 -23.59 0.68
CA ARG A 7 -28.69 -22.40 -0.14
C ARG A 7 -30.18 -22.32 -0.53
N PRO A 8 -31.02 -21.66 0.29
CA PRO A 8 -32.45 -21.51 0.04
C PRO A 8 -32.77 -20.75 -1.26
N ASP A 9 -31.87 -19.86 -1.66
CA ASP A 9 -31.90 -18.97 -2.81
C ASP A 9 -31.88 -19.68 -4.18
N LEU A 10 -31.45 -20.95 -4.22
CA LEU A 10 -31.37 -21.75 -5.46
C LEU A 10 -32.54 -22.72 -5.66
N CYS A 11 -33.42 -22.86 -4.65
CA CYS A 11 -34.57 -23.78 -4.71
C CYS A 11 -35.91 -23.05 -4.85
N ASP A 12 -35.92 -21.74 -5.11
CA ASP A 12 -37.15 -20.96 -5.29
C ASP A 12 -37.59 -20.98 -6.77
N PRO A 13 -38.68 -21.67 -7.13
CA PRO A 13 -39.20 -21.68 -8.50
C PRO A 13 -39.72 -20.30 -8.95
N TYR A 14 -39.85 -19.32 -8.04
CA TYR A 14 -40.25 -17.94 -8.36
C TYR A 14 -39.07 -16.95 -8.46
N GLY A 15 -37.83 -17.38 -8.18
CA GLY A 15 -36.65 -16.51 -8.22
C GLY A 15 -36.27 -16.01 -9.63
N VAL A 16 -36.52 -16.83 -10.66
CA VAL A 16 -36.17 -16.51 -12.06
C VAL A 16 -37.07 -15.40 -12.64
N ALA A 17 -38.27 -15.21 -12.09
CA ALA A 17 -39.20 -14.18 -12.57
C ALA A 17 -38.82 -12.75 -12.14
N ARG A 18 -38.01 -12.58 -11.09
CA ARG A 18 -37.63 -11.25 -10.58
C ARG A 18 -36.45 -10.63 -11.32
N GLU A 19 -35.64 -11.43 -12.01
CA GLU A 19 -34.45 -10.94 -12.72
C GLU A 19 -34.75 -10.45 -14.15
N SER A 20 -35.90 -10.83 -14.71
CA SER A 20 -36.36 -10.34 -16.04
C SER A 20 -37.05 -8.96 -16.00
N ALA A 21 -37.28 -8.38 -14.82
CA ALA A 21 -37.97 -7.09 -14.67
C ALA A 21 -37.03 -5.87 -14.61
N ARG A 22 -35.71 -6.03 -14.84
CA ARG A 22 -34.72 -4.95 -14.73
C ARG A 22 -34.12 -4.44 -16.05
N ASN A 23 -34.53 -4.97 -17.20
CA ASN A 23 -34.07 -4.48 -18.50
C ASN A 23 -35.26 -4.13 -19.40
N PRO A 24 -35.63 -2.85 -19.56
CA PRO A 24 -36.53 -2.46 -20.64
C PRO A 24 -35.80 -2.51 -22.00
N PRO A 25 -36.45 -2.99 -23.08
CA PRO A 25 -35.90 -2.94 -24.43
C PRO A 25 -36.01 -1.52 -25.04
N PRO A 26 -35.21 -1.18 -26.07
CA PRO A 26 -35.32 0.10 -26.76
C PRO A 26 -36.51 0.03 -27.74
N ALA A 27 -37.56 0.83 -27.49
CA ALA A 27 -38.68 0.99 -28.41
C ALA A 27 -38.40 2.15 -29.38
N GLY A 28 -38.47 1.84 -30.67
CA GLY A 28 -38.31 2.78 -31.77
C GLY A 28 -39.55 3.63 -32.09
N THR A 29 -39.24 4.76 -32.72
CA THR A 29 -39.91 5.43 -33.86
C THR A 29 -41.43 5.34 -34.04
N GLN A 30 -42.12 6.50 -33.98
CA GLN A 30 -43.25 6.82 -34.86
C GLN A 30 -43.42 8.36 -35.04
N GLU A 31 -43.37 8.80 -36.31
CA GLU A 31 -43.79 10.10 -36.90
C GLU A 31 -45.31 10.34 -36.72
N GLY A 32 -45.95 11.51 -36.76
CA GLY A 32 -45.73 12.94 -37.10
C GLY A 32 -47.09 13.69 -36.90
N PRO A 33 -47.47 14.85 -37.51
CA PRO A 33 -46.73 15.93 -38.19
C PRO A 33 -47.24 17.37 -37.74
N PRO A 34 -47.12 18.52 -38.48
CA PRO A 34 -46.45 19.77 -38.04
C PRO A 34 -47.40 21.01 -37.91
N PRO A 35 -46.96 22.26 -37.57
CA PRO A 35 -46.36 23.18 -38.58
C PRO A 35 -45.36 24.26 -38.04
N LEU A 36 -44.61 24.83 -39.00
CA LEU A 36 -44.08 26.20 -39.15
C LEU A 36 -43.70 27.06 -37.92
N GLY A 37 -42.48 27.60 -37.95
CA GLY A 37 -42.19 28.87 -37.26
C GLY A 37 -40.72 29.19 -37.04
N THR A 38 -40.07 29.72 -38.07
CA THR A 38 -38.73 30.33 -38.03
C THR A 38 -38.64 31.45 -36.99
N GLN A 39 -37.64 31.42 -36.11
CA GLN A 39 -36.64 32.50 -35.92
C GLN A 39 -35.73 32.20 -34.72
N ALA A 40 -34.43 32.07 -35.00
CA ALA A 40 -33.39 31.82 -34.01
C ALA A 40 -33.03 33.12 -33.28
N GLU A 41 -33.07 33.05 -31.95
CA GLU A 41 -32.65 34.08 -31.00
C GLU A 41 -31.10 34.08 -30.87
N PRO A 42 -30.45 35.22 -30.59
CA PRO A 42 -28.98 35.33 -30.56
C PRO A 42 -28.33 34.45 -29.46
N PRO A 43 -27.07 34.00 -29.64
CA PRO A 43 -26.43 33.07 -28.73
C PRO A 43 -26.24 33.66 -27.32
N ALA A 44 -26.73 32.94 -26.32
CA ALA A 44 -26.52 33.24 -24.91
C ALA A 44 -25.02 33.20 -24.52
N PRO A 45 -24.56 34.08 -23.61
CA PRO A 45 -23.18 34.09 -23.15
C PRO A 45 -22.83 32.83 -22.36
N ILE A 46 -21.68 32.23 -22.69
CA ILE A 46 -21.12 31.03 -22.06
C ILE A 46 -20.81 31.34 -20.58
N PRO A 47 -21.32 30.56 -19.60
CA PRO A 47 -20.95 30.73 -18.20
C PRO A 47 -19.46 30.34 -17.97
N PRO A 48 -18.76 30.97 -17.01
CA PRO A 48 -17.36 30.68 -16.74
C PRO A 48 -17.17 29.22 -16.28
N PRO A 49 -16.04 28.57 -16.61
CA PRO A 49 -15.79 27.19 -16.25
C PRO A 49 -15.73 27.04 -14.72
N LEU A 50 -16.49 26.07 -14.21
CA LEU A 50 -16.44 25.65 -12.82
C LEU A 50 -15.00 25.22 -12.45
N PRO A 51 -14.54 25.50 -11.21
CA PRO A 51 -13.23 25.04 -10.74
C PRO A 51 -13.18 23.51 -10.76
N VAL A 52 -12.18 22.97 -11.44
CA VAL A 52 -11.89 21.54 -11.52
C VAL A 52 -11.60 21.02 -10.11
N PRO A 53 -12.29 19.98 -9.61
CA PRO A 53 -11.92 19.34 -8.35
C PRO A 53 -10.47 18.86 -8.42
N GLU A 54 -9.62 19.29 -7.48
CA GLU A 54 -8.26 18.77 -7.32
C GLU A 54 -8.33 17.25 -7.22
N LEU A 55 -7.76 16.55 -8.20
CA LEU A 55 -7.64 15.11 -8.16
C LEU A 55 -6.88 14.69 -6.89
N PRO A 56 -7.28 13.60 -6.22
CA PRO A 56 -6.50 13.05 -5.12
C PRO A 56 -5.06 12.76 -5.59
N PRO A 57 -4.05 12.86 -4.70
CA PRO A 57 -2.66 12.57 -5.05
C PRO A 57 -2.59 11.19 -5.70
N GLY A 58 -2.07 11.14 -6.93
CA GLY A 58 -1.93 9.91 -7.68
C GLY A 58 -1.04 8.89 -6.96
N PRO A 59 -1.09 7.61 -7.36
CA PRO A 59 -0.25 6.58 -6.75
C PRO A 59 1.23 6.96 -6.82
N PRO A 60 2.02 6.65 -5.77
CA PRO A 60 3.43 7.02 -5.69
C PRO A 60 4.19 6.42 -6.88
N ARG A 61 4.91 7.27 -7.61
CA ARG A 61 5.63 6.84 -8.81
C ARG A 61 6.91 6.07 -8.43
N PRO A 62 7.27 5.02 -9.18
CA PRO A 62 8.60 4.41 -9.07
C PRO A 62 9.67 5.46 -9.40
N GLN A 63 10.69 5.63 -8.54
CA GLN A 63 11.82 6.50 -8.90
C GLN A 63 12.80 5.69 -9.79
N GLU A 64 12.86 6.03 -11.07
CA GLU A 64 13.85 5.48 -12.00
C GLU A 64 15.24 6.04 -11.67
N ALA A 65 15.99 5.32 -10.84
CA ALA A 65 17.41 5.59 -10.62
C ALA A 65 18.21 4.36 -11.05
N GLY A 66 18.42 4.24 -12.36
CA GLY A 66 19.27 3.22 -12.93
C GLY A 66 20.72 3.40 -12.48
N GLY A 67 21.25 2.45 -11.71
CA GLY A 67 22.69 2.22 -11.58
C GLY A 67 23.45 2.98 -10.48
N VAL A 68 22.85 3.94 -9.78
CA VAL A 68 23.56 4.68 -8.72
C VAL A 68 23.69 3.80 -7.47
N VAL A 69 24.93 3.45 -7.12
CA VAL A 69 25.25 2.70 -5.91
C VAL A 69 25.68 3.66 -4.79
N VAL A 70 24.89 3.69 -3.74
CA VAL A 70 25.06 4.52 -2.57
C VAL A 70 25.82 3.78 -1.48
N ARG A 71 26.93 4.37 -1.00
CA ARG A 71 27.72 3.83 0.10
C ARG A 71 27.28 4.43 1.43
N TYR A 72 26.67 3.61 2.28
CA TYR A 72 26.36 3.96 3.65
C TYR A 72 27.37 3.33 4.62
N ARG A 73 28.12 4.16 5.34
CA ARG A 73 29.13 3.74 6.32
C ARG A 73 28.50 3.63 7.71
N ARG A 74 28.24 2.40 8.17
CA ARG A 74 27.74 2.16 9.53
C ARG A 74 28.89 1.81 10.45
N LEU A 75 29.30 2.76 11.30
CA LEU A 75 30.43 2.70 12.25
C LEU A 75 31.77 2.23 11.65
N LEU A 76 31.89 0.99 11.18
CA LEU A 76 33.13 0.40 10.66
C LEU A 76 32.96 -0.39 9.35
N ILE A 77 31.76 -0.86 9.01
CA ILE A 77 31.53 -1.69 7.81
C ILE A 77 30.74 -0.87 6.78
N PRO A 78 31.34 -0.53 5.62
CA PRO A 78 30.58 0.11 4.54
C PRO A 78 29.58 -0.88 3.95
N THR A 79 28.36 -0.41 3.76
CA THR A 79 27.30 -1.13 3.04
C THR A 79 26.96 -0.36 1.77
N TYR A 80 26.74 -1.10 0.69
CA TYR A 80 26.46 -0.54 -0.62
C TYR A 80 25.04 -0.91 -1.01
N TRP A 81 24.28 0.09 -1.46
CA TRP A 81 22.87 -0.03 -1.79
C TRP A 81 22.62 0.55 -3.17
N GLN A 82 21.86 -0.15 -3.99
CA GLN A 82 21.46 0.29 -5.31
C GLN A 82 19.94 0.47 -5.33
N VAL A 83 19.47 1.54 -5.94
CA VAL A 83 18.04 1.68 -6.24
C VAL A 83 17.72 0.74 -7.41
N ALA A 84 16.81 -0.19 -7.19
CA ALA A 84 16.35 -1.14 -8.20
C ALA A 84 14.99 -0.69 -8.73
N SER A 85 14.78 -0.85 -10.04
CA SER A 85 13.49 -0.62 -10.71
C SER A 85 12.63 -1.88 -10.78
N ASP A 86 13.06 -2.98 -10.17
CA ASP A 86 12.34 -4.25 -10.21
C ASP A 86 11.01 -4.16 -9.44
N ALA A 87 9.97 -4.83 -9.96
CA ALA A 87 8.70 -5.01 -9.25
C ALA A 87 8.75 -6.11 -8.17
N VAL A 88 9.89 -6.79 -8.01
CA VAL A 88 10.04 -7.94 -7.09
C VAL A 88 11.22 -7.70 -6.14
N ALA A 89 10.91 -7.59 -4.85
CA ALA A 89 11.87 -7.46 -3.78
C ALA A 89 12.32 -8.84 -3.28
N ARG A 90 13.64 -9.08 -3.30
CA ARG A 90 14.26 -10.34 -2.86
C ARG A 90 14.60 -10.31 -1.37
N LEU A 91 15.09 -11.43 -0.85
CA LEU A 91 15.56 -11.54 0.53
C LEU A 91 16.67 -10.50 0.81
N GLY A 92 16.44 -9.65 1.81
CA GLY A 92 17.36 -8.57 2.20
C GLY A 92 17.21 -7.27 1.40
N ASP A 93 16.37 -7.23 0.36
CA ASP A 93 15.96 -5.97 -0.29
C ASP A 93 15.01 -5.20 0.64
N VAL A 94 15.11 -3.87 0.59
CA VAL A 94 14.29 -2.97 1.41
C VAL A 94 13.42 -2.10 0.51
N VAL A 95 12.10 -2.22 0.68
CA VAL A 95 11.12 -1.32 0.05
C VAL A 95 10.86 -0.18 1.01
N VAL A 96 10.97 1.06 0.53
CA VAL A 96 10.73 2.28 1.31
C VAL A 96 9.68 3.09 0.58
N VAL A 97 8.58 3.39 1.25
CA VAL A 97 7.45 4.14 0.73
C VAL A 97 7.44 5.49 1.42
N PHE A 98 7.60 6.53 0.60
CA PHE A 98 7.39 7.92 0.97
C PHE A 98 5.99 8.37 0.53
N PRO A 99 5.52 9.54 0.97
CA PRO A 99 4.21 10.04 0.59
C PRO A 99 4.05 10.28 -0.92
N ASP A 100 5.14 10.64 -1.61
CA ASP A 100 5.18 11.03 -3.01
C ASP A 100 5.77 9.96 -3.94
N LYS A 101 6.60 9.07 -3.40
CA LYS A 101 7.38 8.09 -4.18
C LYS A 101 7.69 6.83 -3.39
N TRP A 102 8.16 5.80 -4.07
CA TRP A 102 8.73 4.63 -3.40
C TRP A 102 10.06 4.23 -4.01
N LEU A 103 10.90 3.60 -3.18
CA LEU A 103 12.23 3.13 -3.53
C LEU A 103 12.37 1.66 -3.18
N LEU A 104 12.91 0.87 -4.10
CA LEU A 104 13.40 -0.48 -3.80
C LEU A 104 14.93 -0.41 -3.70
N LEU A 105 15.46 -0.75 -2.53
CA LEU A 105 16.89 -0.73 -2.25
C LEU A 105 17.43 -2.15 -2.19
N ARG A 106 18.34 -2.46 -3.10
CA ARG A 106 19.04 -3.74 -3.15
C ARG A 106 20.44 -3.61 -2.57
N ARG A 107 20.79 -4.52 -1.68
CA ARG A 107 22.15 -4.58 -1.15
C ARG A 107 23.09 -5.19 -2.18
N VAL A 108 24.14 -4.47 -2.54
CA VAL A 108 25.15 -4.94 -3.50
C VAL A 108 26.50 -5.19 -2.82
N ARG A 109 27.31 -6.06 -3.42
CA ARG A 109 28.73 -6.18 -3.04
C ARG A 109 29.47 -4.91 -3.46
N ARG A 110 30.64 -4.67 -2.87
CA ARG A 110 31.46 -3.48 -3.12
C ARG A 110 31.62 -3.24 -4.63
N PRO A 111 31.00 -2.19 -5.20
CA PRO A 111 31.11 -1.87 -6.61
C PRO A 111 32.45 -1.20 -6.92
N HIS A 112 32.79 -1.08 -8.21
CA HIS A 112 33.94 -0.31 -8.68
C HIS A 112 33.73 1.20 -8.56
N SER A 113 32.50 1.68 -8.76
CA SER A 113 32.07 3.08 -8.61
C SER A 113 30.91 3.19 -7.63
N TRP A 114 30.92 4.24 -6.80
CA TRP A 114 29.92 4.48 -5.75
C TRP A 114 29.87 5.97 -5.41
N SER A 115 28.70 6.44 -4.99
CA SER A 115 28.49 7.79 -4.47
C SER A 115 28.15 7.74 -2.97
N ASP A 116 28.34 8.86 -2.29
CA ASP A 116 27.84 9.04 -0.94
C ASP A 116 26.32 9.33 -0.97
N PRO A 117 25.57 8.97 0.08
CA PRO A 117 24.11 9.11 0.11
C PRO A 117 23.68 10.57 0.15
N ASP A 118 22.82 10.94 -0.79
CA ASP A 118 22.11 12.22 -0.75
C ASP A 118 21.14 12.30 0.44
N GLU A 119 20.73 13.52 0.79
CA GLU A 119 19.74 13.82 1.83
C GLU A 119 18.43 13.03 1.64
N GLY A 120 18.06 12.71 0.39
CA GLY A 120 16.87 11.93 0.06
C GLY A 120 16.86 10.48 0.58
N PHE A 121 18.01 9.95 1.02
CA PHE A 121 18.11 8.62 1.66
C PHE A 121 18.02 8.66 3.18
N PHE A 122 17.78 9.84 3.76
CA PHE A 122 17.65 10.01 5.19
C PHE A 122 16.29 10.56 5.56
N VAL A 123 15.72 10.03 6.64
CA VAL A 123 14.44 10.50 7.18
C VAL A 123 14.60 10.72 8.67
N SER A 124 14.15 11.88 9.16
CA SER A 124 14.08 12.21 10.59
C SER A 124 12.69 11.94 11.13
N GLY A 125 12.59 11.26 12.26
CA GLY A 125 11.29 10.97 12.84
C GLY A 125 11.30 10.03 14.04
N HIS A 126 10.10 9.61 14.41
CA HIS A 126 9.87 8.64 15.48
C HIS A 126 9.30 7.34 14.91
N LEU A 127 9.87 6.22 15.35
CA LEU A 127 9.41 4.89 14.99
C LEU A 127 8.10 4.58 15.73
N ASN A 128 7.02 4.41 14.98
CA ASN A 128 5.75 3.96 15.54
C ASN A 128 5.80 2.44 15.76
N ARG A 129 6.05 2.03 17.01
CA ARG A 129 6.13 0.62 17.41
C ARG A 129 4.76 -0.02 17.67
N GLN A 130 3.68 0.77 17.71
CA GLN A 130 2.34 0.26 18.01
C GLN A 130 1.76 -0.54 16.84
N VAL A 131 2.19 -0.25 15.62
CA VAL A 131 1.71 -0.87 14.36
C VAL A 131 1.87 -2.39 14.34
N CYS A 132 2.91 -2.92 15.00
CA CYS A 132 3.21 -4.36 15.00
C CYS A 132 3.69 -4.80 16.39
N ALA A 133 2.97 -4.38 17.43
CA ALA A 133 3.21 -4.90 18.77
C ALA A 133 3.07 -6.43 18.74
N TYR A 134 4.11 -7.15 19.14
CA TYR A 134 4.11 -8.61 19.33
C TYR A 134 3.89 -9.46 18.08
N SER A 135 4.16 -8.92 16.88
CA SER A 135 3.88 -9.69 15.65
C SER A 135 2.41 -10.12 15.62
N PHE A 136 1.56 -9.24 16.13
CA PHE A 136 0.12 -9.37 16.11
C PHE A 136 -0.42 -8.22 15.27
N LEU A 137 -1.33 -8.55 14.37
CA LEU A 137 -1.96 -7.58 13.48
C LEU A 137 -3.41 -7.41 13.94
N PRO A 138 -3.74 -6.33 14.67
CA PRO A 138 -5.13 -6.09 15.05
C PRO A 138 -6.02 -5.92 13.82
N ARG A 139 -7.32 -6.24 13.96
CA ARG A 139 -8.31 -5.91 12.93
C ARG A 139 -8.25 -4.40 12.67
N GLY A 140 -8.13 -4.03 11.40
CA GLY A 140 -7.95 -2.65 10.94
C GLY A 140 -6.53 -2.07 11.04
N ALA A 141 -5.53 -2.88 11.40
CA ALA A 141 -4.12 -2.46 11.32
C ALA A 141 -3.73 -2.03 9.90
N LEU A 142 -4.31 -2.66 8.88
CA LEU A 142 -4.09 -2.29 7.48
C LEU A 142 -4.57 -0.87 7.22
N GLU A 143 -5.83 -0.54 7.52
CA GLU A 143 -6.36 0.81 7.31
C GLU A 143 -5.59 1.85 8.12
N TYR A 144 -5.24 1.54 9.38
CA TYR A 144 -4.45 2.43 10.22
C TYR A 144 -3.09 2.77 9.60
N VAL A 145 -2.36 1.76 9.11
CA VAL A 145 -1.04 1.97 8.47
C VAL A 145 -1.17 2.73 7.16
N VAL A 146 -2.18 2.42 6.36
CA VAL A 146 -2.46 3.14 5.11
C VAL A 146 -2.79 4.60 5.38
N ASN A 147 -3.61 4.89 6.38
CA ASN A 147 -3.94 6.26 6.79
C ASN A 147 -2.71 7.00 7.31
N LEU A 148 -1.83 6.33 8.07
CA LEU A 148 -0.56 6.90 8.50
C LEU A 148 0.32 7.28 7.31
N ALA A 149 0.46 6.41 6.32
CA ALA A 149 1.24 6.70 5.12
C ALA A 149 0.65 7.90 4.35
N LYS A 150 -0.68 7.93 4.17
CA LYS A 150 -1.39 9.05 3.55
C LYS A 150 -1.20 10.36 4.31
N SER A 151 -1.07 10.31 5.64
CA SER A 151 -0.76 11.50 6.47
C SER A 151 0.70 11.95 6.42
N GLY A 152 1.57 11.24 5.69
CA GLY A 152 2.97 11.61 5.53
C GLY A 152 3.97 10.65 6.18
N ALA A 153 3.52 9.54 6.77
CA ALA A 153 4.44 8.57 7.38
C ALA A 153 5.26 7.81 6.32
N VAL A 154 6.52 7.53 6.64
CA VAL A 154 7.40 6.71 5.81
C VAL A 154 7.32 5.27 6.28
N ILE A 155 7.07 4.35 5.34
CA ILE A 155 6.99 2.92 5.63
C ILE A 155 8.22 2.25 5.02
N ALA A 156 8.94 1.47 5.81
CA ALA A 156 10.01 0.61 5.32
C ALA A 156 9.69 -0.85 5.59
N ALA A 157 9.78 -1.67 4.55
CA ALA A 157 9.52 -3.09 4.59
C ALA A 157 10.70 -3.89 4.01
N MET A 158 10.98 -5.05 4.57
CA MET A 158 12.01 -5.95 4.02
C MET A 158 11.70 -7.42 4.32
N CYS A 159 12.19 -8.31 3.47
CA CYS A 159 12.25 -9.73 3.77
C CYS A 159 13.48 -10.04 4.62
N ASP A 160 13.29 -10.58 5.83
CA ASP A 160 14.38 -10.93 6.74
C ASP A 160 14.13 -12.30 7.37
N ILE A 161 14.94 -13.29 6.98
CA ILE A 161 14.89 -14.65 7.53
C ILE A 161 15.11 -14.70 9.05
N ARG A 162 15.70 -13.66 9.62
CA ARG A 162 15.95 -13.55 11.07
C ARG A 162 14.80 -12.86 11.81
N ALA A 163 13.78 -12.37 11.11
CA ALA A 163 12.62 -11.77 11.75
C ALA A 163 11.82 -12.87 12.44
N ARG A 164 11.98 -12.98 13.76
CA ARG A 164 11.24 -13.92 14.60
C ARG A 164 10.22 -13.16 15.43
N ALA A 165 8.98 -13.62 15.34
CA ALA A 165 7.93 -13.19 16.24
C ALA A 165 8.33 -13.52 17.68
N LYS A 166 8.30 -12.53 18.57
CA LYS A 166 8.47 -12.80 20.00
C LYS A 166 7.15 -13.36 20.50
N PRO A 167 7.13 -14.51 21.19
CA PRO A 167 5.89 -15.03 21.75
C PRO A 167 5.31 -14.00 22.74
N PRO A 168 3.98 -13.78 22.73
CA PRO A 168 3.32 -12.87 23.65
C PRO A 168 3.51 -13.33 25.10
N ARG A 169 3.54 -12.38 26.04
CA ARG A 169 3.54 -12.69 27.48
C ARG A 169 2.17 -13.27 27.90
N ARG A 170 2.11 -14.00 29.03
CA ARG A 170 0.87 -14.62 29.56
C ARG A 170 -0.33 -13.66 29.65
N LEU A 171 -0.10 -12.41 30.05
CA LEU A 171 -1.13 -11.37 30.12
C LEU A 171 -1.62 -10.94 28.73
N GLU A 172 -0.73 -10.90 27.75
CA GLU A 172 -1.02 -10.48 26.37
C GLU A 172 -1.77 -11.58 25.60
N LEU A 173 -1.54 -12.85 25.94
CA LEU A 173 -2.31 -13.98 25.40
C LEU A 173 -3.82 -13.82 25.67
N GLN A 174 -4.24 -13.34 26.84
CA GLN A 174 -5.68 -13.13 27.11
C GLN A 174 -6.32 -12.11 26.16
N TRP A 175 -5.57 -11.07 25.77
CA TRP A 175 -6.00 -10.10 24.76
C TRP A 175 -5.95 -10.71 23.35
N LEU A 176 -4.91 -11.49 23.06
CA LEU A 176 -4.70 -12.13 21.76
C LEU A 176 -5.77 -13.18 21.44
N TRP A 177 -6.21 -13.98 22.40
CA TRP A 177 -7.25 -14.99 22.17
C TRP A 177 -8.61 -14.39 21.82
N ARG A 178 -8.85 -13.12 22.20
CA ARG A 178 -10.05 -12.37 21.78
C ARG A 178 -9.94 -11.83 20.35
N SER A 179 -8.75 -11.87 19.76
CA SER A 179 -8.46 -11.26 18.48
C SER A 179 -7.71 -12.28 17.61
N GLU A 180 -8.41 -12.93 16.67
CA GLU A 180 -8.03 -14.12 15.86
C GLU A 180 -6.71 -14.08 15.02
N GLY A 181 -5.68 -13.31 15.38
CA GLY A 181 -4.58 -12.91 14.50
C GLY A 181 -3.21 -13.54 14.78
N TYR A 182 -3.12 -14.84 15.13
CA TYR A 182 -1.81 -15.51 15.24
C TYR A 182 -1.38 -16.14 13.91
N LEU A 183 -0.74 -15.36 13.03
CA LEU A 183 -0.34 -15.80 11.68
C LEU A 183 1.08 -15.36 11.26
N VAL A 184 2.01 -15.16 12.20
CA VAL A 184 3.31 -14.50 11.86
C VAL A 184 4.48 -15.45 11.58
N ASN A 185 4.29 -16.77 11.66
CA ASN A 185 5.40 -17.72 11.50
C ASN A 185 5.59 -18.32 10.10
N LEU A 186 4.76 -17.99 9.11
CA LEU A 186 4.82 -18.64 7.80
C LEU A 186 5.69 -17.90 6.76
N SER A 187 5.90 -16.58 6.90
CA SER A 187 6.81 -15.83 6.00
C SER A 187 7.37 -14.56 6.67
N PRO A 188 8.63 -14.58 7.12
CA PRO A 188 9.18 -13.53 7.98
C PRO A 188 9.53 -12.27 7.17
N ALA A 189 8.73 -11.23 7.31
CA ALA A 189 9.03 -9.87 6.87
C ALA A 189 9.25 -8.96 8.08
N ARG A 190 9.89 -7.81 7.88
CA ARG A 190 9.86 -6.70 8.85
C ARG A 190 9.18 -5.49 8.25
N VAL A 191 8.42 -4.79 9.08
CA VAL A 191 7.82 -3.49 8.75
C VAL A 191 8.15 -2.49 9.83
N ALA A 192 8.56 -1.31 9.40
CA ALA A 192 8.76 -0.14 10.22
C ALA A 192 7.90 1.00 9.67
N VAL A 193 7.17 1.66 10.56
CA VAL A 193 6.45 2.89 10.22
C VAL A 193 7.12 4.03 10.98
N LEU A 194 7.55 5.05 10.25
CA LEU A 194 8.23 6.23 10.78
C LEU A 194 7.34 7.44 10.55
N GLN A 195 6.96 8.12 11.64
CA GLN A 195 6.29 9.41 11.54
C GLN A 195 7.37 10.49 11.44
N PRO A 196 7.37 11.31 10.36
CA PRO A 196 8.34 12.37 10.20
C PRO A 196 8.21 13.39 11.32
N ALA A 197 9.35 13.83 11.87
CA ALA A 197 9.41 14.87 12.88
C ALA A 197 10.68 15.71 12.69
N ALA A 198 10.54 17.03 12.76
CA ALA A 198 11.62 17.99 12.48
C ALA A 198 12.80 17.90 13.48
N GLY A 199 12.53 17.50 14.73
CA GLY A 199 13.56 17.24 15.76
C GLY A 199 13.86 15.76 15.99
N GLY A 200 13.36 14.88 15.12
CA GLY A 200 13.49 13.44 15.29
C GLY A 200 14.89 12.92 15.01
N ARG A 201 15.18 11.71 15.49
CA ARG A 201 16.43 11.03 15.12
C ARG A 201 16.45 10.80 13.61
N ARG A 202 17.59 11.08 12.97
CA ARG A 202 17.79 10.82 11.54
C ARG A 202 18.18 9.35 11.31
N TYR A 203 17.50 8.70 10.37
CA TYR A 203 17.72 7.30 10.00
C TYR A 203 18.06 7.20 8.52
N PHE A 204 19.03 6.36 8.18
CA PHE A 204 19.17 5.89 6.81
C PHE A 204 18.01 4.94 6.49
N VAL A 205 17.39 5.14 5.33
CA VAL A 205 16.15 4.45 4.94
C VAL A 205 16.26 2.92 4.97
N ALA A 206 17.40 2.34 4.55
CA ALA A 206 17.60 0.89 4.59
C ALA A 206 17.81 0.33 6.00
N ASP A 207 18.24 1.16 6.95
CA ASP A 207 18.38 0.78 8.36
C ASP A 207 17.04 0.87 9.11
N LEU A 208 16.04 1.56 8.55
CA LEU A 208 14.73 1.72 9.15
C LEU A 208 14.02 0.36 9.26
N ALA A 209 14.01 -0.41 8.17
CA ALA A 209 13.39 -1.74 8.14
C ALA A 209 13.97 -2.70 9.19
N LYS A 210 15.28 -2.61 9.48
CA LYS A 210 15.96 -3.42 10.52
C LYS A 210 15.45 -3.13 11.93
N LYS A 211 14.99 -1.90 12.18
CA LYS A 211 14.41 -1.49 13.46
C LYS A 211 12.90 -1.75 13.54
N GLY A 212 12.31 -2.21 12.44
CA GLY A 212 10.93 -2.62 12.35
C GLY A 212 10.64 -3.92 13.11
N CYS A 213 9.36 -4.19 13.26
CA CYS A 213 8.84 -5.39 13.91
C CYS A 213 8.61 -6.51 12.88
N PRO A 214 8.67 -7.78 13.32
CA PRO A 214 8.30 -8.92 12.47
C PRO A 214 6.81 -8.87 12.09
N ALA A 215 6.51 -9.15 10.83
CA ALA A 215 5.16 -9.19 10.27
C ALA A 215 5.06 -10.28 9.18
N TYR A 216 3.83 -10.71 8.88
CA TYR A 216 3.57 -11.70 7.84
C TYR A 216 3.71 -11.08 6.44
N SER A 217 4.50 -11.68 5.54
CA SER A 217 4.84 -11.07 4.23
C SER A 217 3.61 -10.74 3.39
N HIS A 218 2.57 -11.57 3.44
CA HIS A 218 1.32 -11.32 2.71
C HIS A 218 0.63 -10.04 3.19
N TRP A 219 0.57 -9.81 4.49
CA TRP A 219 -0.02 -8.59 5.05
C TRP A 219 0.78 -7.36 4.62
N VAL A 220 2.12 -7.44 4.63
CA VAL A 220 2.96 -6.34 4.14
C VAL A 220 2.68 -6.05 2.67
N ASN A 221 2.54 -7.09 1.85
CA ASN A 221 2.18 -6.93 0.44
C ASN A 221 0.80 -6.28 0.25
N GLN A 222 -0.19 -6.61 1.09
CA GLN A 222 -1.48 -5.92 1.06
C GLN A 222 -1.36 -4.43 1.39
N VAL A 223 -0.54 -4.07 2.39
CA VAL A 223 -0.25 -2.66 2.70
C VAL A 223 0.43 -1.96 1.53
N LEU A 224 1.45 -2.57 0.92
CA LEU A 224 2.15 -2.01 -0.24
C LEU A 224 1.19 -1.79 -1.42
N GLN A 225 0.33 -2.78 -1.72
CA GLN A 225 -0.68 -2.69 -2.77
C GLN A 225 -1.71 -1.58 -2.49
N ALA A 226 -2.18 -1.46 -1.24
CA ALA A 226 -3.11 -0.40 -0.84
C ALA A 226 -2.50 1.01 -0.95
N LEU A 227 -1.17 1.11 -0.93
CA LEU A 227 -0.42 2.35 -1.15
C LEU A 227 -0.06 2.59 -2.62
N GLY A 228 -0.49 1.73 -3.54
CA GLY A 228 -0.15 1.84 -4.97
C GLY A 228 1.29 1.48 -5.31
N VAL A 229 2.00 0.78 -4.41
CA VAL A 229 3.38 0.33 -4.64
C VAL A 229 3.36 -0.93 -5.50
N LEU A 230 4.10 -0.90 -6.62
CA LEU A 230 4.17 -2.02 -7.56
C LEU A 230 5.13 -3.13 -7.10
N ALA A 231 6.02 -2.82 -6.13
CA ALA A 231 6.97 -3.79 -5.60
C ALA A 231 6.28 -4.83 -4.69
N ARG A 232 6.53 -6.11 -4.96
CA ARG A 232 6.08 -7.24 -4.14
C ARG A 232 7.26 -7.85 -3.36
N LEU A 233 7.08 -8.06 -2.07
CA LEU A 233 8.00 -8.81 -1.21
C LEU A 233 7.84 -10.30 -1.45
N VAL A 234 8.94 -10.97 -1.81
CA VAL A 234 9.03 -12.42 -1.94
C VAL A 234 9.90 -12.95 -0.79
N CYS A 235 9.20 -13.26 0.29
CA CYS A 235 9.62 -14.09 1.42
C CYS A 235 8.56 -15.18 1.60
#